data_AF-A0A9D8TET4-F1
#
_entry.id   AF-A0A9D8TET4-F1
#
_cell.length_a   1.000
_cell.length_b   1.000
_cell.length_c   1.000
_cell.angle_alpha   90.00
_cell.angle_beta   90.00
_cell.angle_gamma   90.00
#
_symmetry.space_group_name_H-M   'P 1'
#
loop_
_entity.id
_entity.type
_entity.pdbx_description
1 polymer ?
#
loop_
_entity_poly.entity_id
_entity_poly.type
_entity_poly.pdbx_seq_one_letter_code
_entity_poly.pdbx_strand_id
1 'polypeptide(L)'
;MLFALLSASLHEKEVATLPFENCSQEDWRNCFQLACKHGVMALAWDALINLPKNLQPDKSIKLTWAAHVERYEQTYLRYCRCIDSLTRFYAQHHIQTMVMKGLAVSTLYPNPSHREGGDIDIFTYSANTDIMSHEEANALADKLMQEQGIEVDIEYYKHSHFFYQGVPIENHKTFLNVKSSQTASKINELLRKNMQPEPVALAEGEILRPSNAFNTLFLSFHATQHYCAGLSLHHLCDWAILLRRYGLQLPKEVKDQKIIDGIGAFTYLCNEYLGCQTPIDNPKAQAIAQEMIGEMLHPLYSNTCPHKNKVAIFIYKLRRLIHRNRLQHKIISVSFWHEFWQSFLIHLKKPESIFR
;
A
#
# COMPACT_ATOMS: atom_id res chain seq x y z
N MET A 1 12.71 18.38 3.28
CA MET A 1 13.72 17.55 2.59
C MET A 1 13.10 16.34 1.88
N LEU A 2 12.60 15.32 2.58
CA LEU A 2 12.14 14.07 1.95
C LEU A 2 11.09 14.27 0.84
N PHE A 3 10.04 15.06 1.06
CA PHE A 3 9.04 15.36 0.01
C PHE A 3 9.65 15.96 -1.27
N ALA A 4 10.68 16.81 -1.15
CA ALA A 4 11.35 17.39 -2.31
C ALA A 4 12.10 16.32 -3.12
N LEU A 5 12.75 15.36 -2.44
CA LEU A 5 13.35 14.20 -3.11
C LEU A 5 12.30 13.35 -3.81
N LEU A 6 11.22 12.98 -3.11
CA LEU A 6 10.17 12.13 -3.67
C LEU A 6 9.47 12.77 -4.88
N SER A 7 9.14 14.06 -4.79
CA SER A 7 8.56 14.82 -5.89
C SER A 7 9.49 14.81 -7.10
N ALA A 8 10.77 15.15 -6.92
CA ALA A 8 11.72 15.17 -8.02
C ALA A 8 11.90 13.79 -8.67
N SER A 9 12.06 12.73 -7.86
CA SER A 9 12.17 11.35 -8.35
C SER A 9 10.93 10.89 -9.11
N LEU A 10 9.72 11.16 -8.60
CA LEU A 10 8.47 10.75 -9.23
C LEU A 10 8.21 11.43 -10.57
N HIS A 11 8.72 12.65 -10.77
CA HIS A 11 8.50 13.45 -11.98
C HIS A 11 9.69 13.44 -12.95
N GLU A 12 10.81 12.81 -12.57
CA GLU A 12 12.07 12.82 -13.35
C GLU A 12 12.54 14.26 -13.64
N LYS A 13 12.42 15.14 -12.63
CA LYS A 13 12.75 16.57 -12.73
C LYS A 13 13.97 16.90 -11.89
N GLU A 14 14.61 18.02 -12.24
CA GLU A 14 15.64 18.62 -11.39
C GLU A 14 15.08 18.89 -9.98
N VAL A 15 15.89 18.55 -8.98
CA VAL A 15 15.52 18.72 -7.58
C VAL A 15 15.61 20.20 -7.21
N ALA A 16 14.54 20.76 -6.65
CA ALA A 16 14.60 22.09 -6.05
C ALA A 16 15.70 22.10 -4.97
N THR A 17 16.66 23.03 -5.05
CA THR A 17 17.84 23.03 -4.16
C THR A 17 17.59 23.66 -2.80
N LEU A 18 16.67 24.64 -2.73
CA LEU A 18 16.35 25.39 -1.51
C LEU A 18 16.10 24.51 -0.27
N PRO A 19 15.35 23.39 -0.35
CA PRO A 19 15.10 22.52 0.81
C PRO A 19 16.33 21.78 1.37
N PHE A 20 17.48 21.87 0.70
CA PHE A 20 18.74 21.20 1.06
C PHE A 20 19.83 22.18 1.49
N GLU A 21 19.59 23.48 1.36
CA GLU A 21 20.50 24.52 1.84
C GLU A 21 20.57 24.45 3.37
N ASN A 22 21.79 24.48 3.92
CA ASN A 22 22.06 24.40 5.36
C ASN A 22 21.64 23.09 6.04
N CYS A 23 21.32 22.03 5.30
CA CYS A 23 21.06 20.72 5.91
C CYS A 23 22.33 20.17 6.57
N SER A 24 22.22 19.87 7.86
CA SER A 24 23.26 19.19 8.62
C SER A 24 23.35 17.72 8.22
N GLN A 25 24.44 17.05 8.61
CA GLN A 25 24.53 15.59 8.45
C GLN A 25 23.46 14.86 9.27
N GLU A 26 22.97 15.45 10.36
CA GLU A 26 21.90 14.86 11.15
C GLU A 26 20.55 14.93 10.44
N ASP A 27 20.27 16.02 9.72
CA ASP A 27 19.08 16.11 8.87
C ASP A 27 19.06 15.02 7.80
N TRP A 28 20.23 14.72 7.22
CA TRP A 28 20.37 13.63 6.25
C TRP A 28 20.16 12.24 6.87
N ARG A 29 20.68 11.99 8.08
CA ARG A 29 20.42 10.73 8.80
C ARG A 29 18.93 10.57 9.10
N ASN A 30 18.29 11.63 9.59
CA ASN A 30 16.84 11.63 9.86
C ASN A 30 16.03 11.40 8.59
N CYS A 31 16.41 12.01 7.47
CA CYS A 31 15.76 11.80 6.19
C CYS A 31 15.90 10.37 5.68
N PHE A 32 17.09 9.77 5.78
CA PHE A 32 17.30 8.37 5.45
C PHE A 32 16.43 7.45 6.31
N GLN A 33 16.42 7.64 7.63
CA GLN A 33 15.59 6.86 8.55
C GLN A 33 14.10 6.99 8.25
N LEU A 34 13.62 8.20 7.95
CA LEU A 34 12.23 8.44 7.54
C LEU A 34 11.91 7.75 6.21
N ALA A 35 12.81 7.82 5.24
CA ALA A 35 12.62 7.18 3.95
C ALA A 35 12.51 5.66 4.10
N CYS A 36 13.38 5.03 4.90
CA CYS A 36 13.29 3.62 5.26
C CYS A 36 11.97 3.28 5.96
N LYS A 37 11.60 4.06 6.98
CA LYS A 37 10.36 3.84 7.75
C LYS A 37 9.11 3.88 6.88
N HIS A 38 9.10 4.73 5.86
CA HIS A 38 7.95 4.92 4.98
C HIS A 38 8.02 4.11 3.68
N GLY A 39 9.07 3.32 3.45
CA GLY A 39 9.24 2.49 2.25
C GLY A 39 9.45 3.32 0.98
N VAL A 40 10.27 4.37 1.07
CA VAL A 40 10.56 5.29 -0.05
C VAL A 40 12.04 5.69 -0.11
N MET A 41 12.90 4.91 0.52
CA MET A 41 14.35 5.02 0.56
C MET A 41 14.98 4.88 -0.83
N ALA A 42 14.56 3.89 -1.62
CA ALA A 42 15.07 3.72 -2.98
C ALA A 42 14.58 4.83 -3.93
N LEU A 43 13.31 5.22 -3.83
CA LEU A 43 12.79 6.34 -4.61
C LEU A 43 13.49 7.67 -4.25
N ALA A 44 13.71 7.96 -2.97
CA ALA A 44 14.38 9.18 -2.54
C ALA A 44 15.85 9.25 -2.97
N TRP A 45 16.50 8.09 -3.14
CA TRP A 45 17.88 7.98 -3.62
C TRP A 45 18.05 8.55 -5.03
N ASP A 46 17.08 8.34 -5.93
CA ASP A 46 17.13 8.82 -7.33
C ASP A 46 17.35 10.33 -7.42
N ALA A 47 16.61 11.11 -6.63
CA ALA A 47 16.80 12.55 -6.57
C ALA A 47 18.10 12.93 -5.84
N LEU A 48 18.44 12.21 -4.75
CA LEU A 48 19.61 12.53 -3.93
C LEU A 48 20.91 12.47 -4.73
N ILE A 49 21.11 11.44 -5.55
CA ILE A 49 22.34 11.28 -6.34
C ILE A 49 22.49 12.35 -7.42
N ASN A 50 21.37 12.94 -7.84
CA ASN A 50 21.31 14.00 -8.85
C ASN A 50 21.43 15.41 -8.26
N LEU A 51 21.45 15.56 -6.92
CA LEU A 51 21.72 16.86 -6.30
C LEU A 51 23.15 17.35 -6.60
N PRO A 52 23.38 18.68 -6.63
CA PRO A 52 24.73 19.24 -6.62
C PRO A 52 25.58 18.65 -5.49
N LYS A 53 26.84 18.31 -5.78
CA LYS A 53 27.72 17.59 -4.84
C LYS A 53 27.85 18.27 -3.47
N ASN A 54 27.78 19.59 -3.41
CA ASN A 54 27.85 20.39 -2.18
C ASN A 54 26.57 20.34 -1.33
N LEU A 55 25.44 19.90 -1.91
CA LEU A 55 24.16 19.73 -1.22
C LEU A 55 23.89 18.28 -0.82
N GLN A 56 24.75 17.34 -1.21
CA GLN A 56 24.60 15.93 -0.85
C GLN A 56 25.09 15.63 0.57
N PRO A 57 24.62 14.53 1.20
CA PRO A 57 25.19 14.06 2.46
C PRO A 57 26.65 13.65 2.31
N ASP A 58 27.32 13.47 3.45
CA ASP A 58 28.67 12.93 3.49
C ASP A 58 28.76 11.53 2.86
N LYS A 59 29.99 11.10 2.56
CA LYS A 59 30.26 9.82 1.91
C LYS A 59 29.74 8.63 2.73
N SER A 60 29.74 8.72 4.07
CA SER A 60 29.35 7.62 4.94
C SER A 60 27.85 7.32 4.87
N ILE A 61 27.02 8.37 4.91
CA ILE A 61 25.57 8.27 4.77
C ILE A 61 25.23 7.80 3.36
N LYS A 62 25.88 8.34 2.33
CA LYS A 62 25.64 7.93 0.94
C LYS A 62 25.95 6.48 0.67
N LEU A 63 27.09 5.97 1.17
CA LEU A 63 27.46 4.56 0.99
C LEU A 63 26.47 3.63 1.69
N THR A 64 26.03 4.01 2.89
CA THR A 64 25.00 3.26 3.62
C THR A 64 23.70 3.24 2.81
N TRP A 65 23.22 4.41 2.36
CA TRP A 65 21.99 4.51 1.58
C TRP A 65 22.07 3.71 0.28
N ALA A 66 23.16 3.83 -0.48
CA ALA A 66 23.39 3.08 -1.72
C ALA A 66 23.34 1.56 -1.50
N ALA A 67 23.97 1.04 -0.45
CA ALA A 67 23.96 -0.38 -0.13
C ALA A 67 22.55 -0.90 0.20
N HIS A 68 21.71 -0.07 0.83
CA HIS A 68 20.31 -0.39 1.08
C HIS A 68 19.49 -0.40 -0.22
N VAL A 69 19.74 0.54 -1.15
CA VAL A 69 19.10 0.56 -2.47
C VAL A 69 19.46 -0.68 -3.27
N GLU A 70 20.75 -0.99 -3.41
CA GLU A 70 21.23 -2.17 -4.16
C GLU A 70 20.63 -3.47 -3.60
N ARG A 71 20.58 -3.60 -2.27
CA ARG A 71 19.93 -4.75 -1.62
C ARG A 71 18.45 -4.84 -1.96
N TYR A 72 17.77 -3.70 -2.06
CA TYR A 72 16.36 -3.68 -2.43
C TYR A 72 16.16 -4.03 -3.91
N GLU A 73 16.98 -3.51 -4.82
CA GLU A 73 16.95 -3.86 -6.25
C GLU A 73 17.09 -5.37 -6.46
N GLN A 74 18.00 -6.03 -5.73
CA GLN A 74 18.14 -7.49 -5.75
C GLN A 74 16.88 -8.21 -5.24
N THR A 75 16.22 -7.65 -4.22
CA THR A 75 14.95 -8.17 -3.69
C THR A 75 13.84 -8.03 -4.72
N TYR A 76 13.78 -6.90 -5.41
CA TYR A 76 12.83 -6.66 -6.50
C TYR A 76 12.96 -7.68 -7.64
N LEU A 77 14.19 -7.98 -8.08
CA LEU A 77 14.42 -9.02 -9.09
C LEU A 77 14.00 -10.40 -8.61
N ARG A 78 14.23 -10.73 -7.34
CA ARG A 78 13.72 -11.97 -6.74
C ARG A 78 12.19 -12.03 -6.76
N TYR A 79 11.51 -10.92 -6.48
CA TYR A 79 10.05 -10.85 -6.54
C TYR A 79 9.54 -11.06 -7.96
N CYS A 80 10.19 -10.45 -8.97
CA CYS A 80 9.87 -10.64 -10.38
C CYS A 80 9.96 -12.13 -10.79
N ARG A 81 11.09 -12.80 -10.52
CA ARG A 81 11.24 -14.24 -10.81
C ARG A 81 10.23 -15.11 -10.06
N CYS A 82 10.01 -14.81 -8.79
CA CYS A 82 9.11 -15.56 -7.94
C CYS A 82 7.68 -15.52 -8.48
N ILE A 83 7.16 -14.33 -8.80
CA ILE A 83 5.79 -14.19 -9.27
C ILE A 83 5.62 -14.78 -10.67
N ASP A 84 6.61 -14.60 -11.54
CA ASP A 84 6.62 -15.16 -12.89
C ASP A 84 6.64 -16.70 -12.88
N SER A 85 7.39 -17.32 -11.96
CA SER A 85 7.34 -18.76 -11.73
C SER A 85 5.98 -19.21 -11.20
N LEU A 86 5.41 -18.49 -10.24
CA LEU A 86 4.13 -18.83 -9.61
C LEU A 86 2.96 -18.71 -10.58
N THR A 87 2.92 -17.64 -11.38
CA THR A 87 1.85 -17.42 -12.38
C THR A 87 1.88 -18.49 -13.46
N ARG A 88 3.07 -18.89 -13.94
CA ARG A 88 3.20 -20.00 -14.89
C ARG A 88 2.77 -21.34 -14.30
N PHE A 89 3.11 -21.61 -13.04
CA PHE A 89 2.65 -22.82 -12.36
C PHE A 89 1.12 -22.86 -12.30
N TYR A 90 0.46 -21.79 -11.85
CA TYR A 90 -1.00 -21.73 -11.80
C TYR A 90 -1.66 -21.84 -13.19
N ALA A 91 -1.04 -21.28 -14.23
CA ALA A 91 -1.55 -21.39 -15.59
C ALA A 91 -1.66 -22.85 -16.09
N GLN A 92 -0.79 -23.75 -15.61
CA GLN A 92 -0.86 -25.20 -15.92
C GLN A 92 -2.14 -25.86 -15.38
N HIS A 93 -2.81 -25.22 -14.41
CA HIS A 93 -4.03 -25.69 -13.78
C HIS A 93 -5.27 -24.86 -14.17
N HIS A 94 -5.21 -24.14 -15.30
CA HIS A 94 -6.28 -23.24 -15.75
C HIS A 94 -6.61 -22.10 -14.78
N ILE A 95 -5.64 -21.69 -13.95
CA ILE A 95 -5.76 -20.58 -13.00
C ILE A 95 -4.96 -19.40 -13.54
N GLN A 96 -5.62 -18.26 -13.72
CA GLN A 96 -4.98 -16.98 -14.00
C GLN A 96 -4.65 -16.26 -12.68
N THR A 97 -3.56 -15.48 -12.70
CA THR A 97 -3.08 -14.74 -11.52
C THR A 97 -2.95 -13.27 -11.85
N MET A 98 -3.77 -12.43 -11.21
CA MET A 98 -3.64 -10.98 -11.28
C MET A 98 -2.84 -10.47 -10.08
N VAL A 99 -1.78 -9.71 -10.33
CA VAL A 99 -0.94 -9.11 -9.30
C VAL A 99 -1.43 -7.69 -9.01
N MET A 100 -1.52 -7.32 -7.74
CA MET A 100 -2.09 -6.06 -7.29
C MET A 100 -1.10 -5.29 -6.40
N LYS A 101 -1.28 -3.96 -6.30
CA LYS A 101 -0.40 -3.06 -5.51
C LYS A 101 1.08 -3.34 -5.79
N GLY A 102 1.97 -2.99 -4.87
CA GLY A 102 3.24 -3.68 -4.80
C GLY A 102 4.04 -3.61 -6.09
N LEU A 103 4.42 -4.81 -6.51
CA LEU A 103 5.07 -5.10 -7.77
C LEU A 103 4.27 -4.66 -9.00
N ALA A 104 2.94 -4.81 -8.99
CA ALA A 104 2.09 -4.36 -10.10
C ALA A 104 2.14 -2.83 -10.27
N VAL A 105 2.08 -2.09 -9.16
CA VAL A 105 2.14 -0.60 -9.20
C VAL A 105 3.56 -0.11 -9.48
N SER A 106 4.59 -0.88 -9.12
CA SER A 106 5.98 -0.53 -9.42
C SER A 106 6.24 -0.30 -10.90
N THR A 107 5.51 -1.00 -11.78
CA THR A 107 5.59 -0.82 -13.25
C THR A 107 5.22 0.59 -13.74
N LEU A 108 4.60 1.41 -12.88
CA LEU A 108 4.27 2.81 -13.18
C LEU A 108 5.40 3.78 -12.84
N TYR A 109 6.31 3.39 -11.94
CA TYR A 109 7.39 4.24 -11.45
C TYR A 109 8.45 4.48 -12.54
N PRO A 110 9.20 5.59 -12.50
CA PRO A 110 10.31 5.83 -13.40
C PRO A 110 11.36 4.71 -13.37
N ASN A 111 11.75 4.28 -12.16
CA ASN A 111 12.50 3.05 -11.93
C ASN A 111 11.60 2.05 -11.17
N PRO A 112 11.12 0.97 -11.82
CA PRO A 112 10.27 -0.02 -11.17
C PRO A 112 10.89 -0.70 -9.95
N SER A 113 12.21 -0.83 -9.90
CA SER A 113 12.92 -1.45 -8.77
C SER A 113 13.01 -0.56 -7.54
N HIS A 114 12.60 0.71 -7.63
CA HIS A 114 12.68 1.70 -6.55
C HIS A 114 11.34 1.95 -5.84
N ARG A 115 10.28 1.21 -6.22
CA ARG A 115 9.04 1.14 -5.43
C ARG A 115 9.20 0.04 -4.39
N GLU A 116 9.47 0.41 -3.15
CA GLU A 116 9.62 -0.57 -2.07
C GLU A 116 8.33 -1.32 -1.73
N GLY A 117 8.42 -2.62 -1.46
CA GLY A 117 7.30 -3.51 -1.18
C GLY A 117 7.72 -4.67 -0.27
N GLY A 118 6.75 -5.26 0.42
CA GLY A 118 6.98 -6.34 1.37
C GLY A 118 6.49 -7.68 0.84
N ASP A 119 5.17 -7.78 0.68
CA ASP A 119 4.40 -8.91 0.16
C ASP A 119 4.00 -8.71 -1.31
N ILE A 120 3.60 -9.83 -1.94
CA ILE A 120 2.96 -9.81 -3.26
C ILE A 120 1.47 -10.13 -3.07
N ASP A 121 0.62 -9.11 -3.17
CA ASP A 121 -0.84 -9.30 -3.24
C ASP A 121 -1.20 -9.89 -4.62
N ILE A 122 -1.85 -11.05 -4.64
CA ILE A 122 -2.39 -11.66 -5.86
C ILE A 122 -3.90 -11.91 -5.73
N PHE A 123 -4.56 -12.04 -6.86
CA PHE A 123 -5.93 -12.55 -6.97
C PHE A 123 -5.95 -13.63 -8.04
N THR A 124 -6.13 -14.89 -7.62
CA THR A 124 -6.25 -16.03 -8.54
C THR A 124 -7.70 -16.24 -8.96
N TYR A 125 -7.93 -16.45 -10.26
CA TYR A 125 -9.25 -16.61 -10.85
C TYR A 125 -9.22 -17.61 -12.01
N SER A 126 -10.37 -18.19 -12.33
CA SER A 126 -10.48 -19.16 -13.43
C SER A 126 -10.12 -18.56 -14.78
N ALA A 127 -9.30 -19.25 -15.56
CA ALA A 127 -9.02 -18.92 -16.97
C ALA A 127 -10.23 -19.20 -17.87
N ASN A 128 -11.10 -20.12 -17.47
CA ASN A 128 -12.31 -20.49 -18.19
C ASN A 128 -13.43 -20.85 -17.21
N THR A 129 -14.43 -19.97 -17.10
CA THR A 129 -15.56 -20.14 -16.19
C THR A 129 -16.47 -21.33 -16.53
N ASP A 130 -16.36 -21.88 -17.73
CA ASP A 130 -17.06 -23.12 -18.11
C ASP A 130 -16.42 -24.37 -17.47
N ILE A 131 -15.14 -24.28 -17.06
CA ILE A 131 -14.40 -25.37 -16.39
C ILE A 131 -14.56 -25.30 -14.87
N MET A 132 -14.38 -24.11 -14.30
CA MET A 132 -14.53 -23.86 -12.87
C MET A 132 -14.85 -22.38 -12.61
N SER A 133 -15.58 -22.10 -11.55
CA SER A 133 -15.83 -20.74 -11.06
C SER A 133 -14.54 -20.06 -10.58
N HIS A 134 -14.56 -18.75 -10.42
CA HIS A 134 -13.42 -18.01 -9.88
C HIS A 134 -13.12 -18.41 -8.42
N GLU A 135 -14.16 -18.71 -7.64
CA GLU A 135 -14.06 -19.17 -6.26
C GLU A 135 -13.40 -20.55 -6.17
N GLU A 136 -13.77 -21.48 -7.05
CA GLU A 136 -13.14 -22.80 -7.16
C GLU A 136 -11.67 -22.69 -7.58
N ALA A 137 -11.36 -21.85 -8.56
CA ALA A 137 -9.98 -21.60 -8.98
C ALA A 137 -9.13 -21.02 -7.83
N ASN A 138 -9.70 -20.11 -7.04
CA ASN A 138 -9.02 -19.51 -5.90
C ASN A 138 -8.75 -20.54 -4.78
N ALA A 139 -9.73 -21.38 -4.46
CA ALA A 139 -9.56 -22.47 -3.51
C ALA A 139 -8.56 -23.54 -4.01
N LEU A 140 -8.58 -23.83 -5.31
CA LEU A 140 -7.64 -24.76 -5.93
C LEU A 140 -6.20 -24.22 -5.87
N ALA A 141 -5.99 -22.91 -6.07
CA ALA A 141 -4.67 -22.29 -5.94
C ALA A 141 -4.05 -22.56 -4.55
N ASP A 142 -4.82 -22.32 -3.47
CA ASP A 142 -4.38 -22.61 -2.11
C ASP A 142 -4.08 -24.12 -1.91
N LYS A 143 -4.95 -25.00 -2.44
CA LYS A 143 -4.77 -26.46 -2.35
C LYS A 143 -3.50 -26.93 -3.06
N LEU A 144 -3.21 -26.38 -4.25
CA LEU A 144 -2.01 -26.72 -5.01
C LEU A 144 -0.73 -26.35 -4.23
N MET A 145 -0.73 -25.23 -3.50
CA MET A 145 0.39 -24.89 -2.62
C MET A 145 0.55 -25.91 -1.48
N GLN A 146 -0.55 -26.34 -0.86
CA GLN A 146 -0.52 -27.40 0.17
C GLN A 146 0.00 -28.74 -0.38
N GLU A 147 -0.38 -29.11 -1.60
CA GLU A 147 0.10 -30.31 -2.28
C GLU A 147 1.60 -30.26 -2.61
N GLN A 148 2.16 -29.05 -2.78
CA GLN A 148 3.61 -28.80 -2.89
C GLN A 148 4.32 -28.80 -1.53
N GLY A 149 3.62 -29.08 -0.43
CA GLY A 149 4.16 -29.06 0.93
C GLY A 149 4.33 -27.66 1.51
N ILE A 150 3.72 -26.64 0.91
CA ILE A 150 3.74 -25.26 1.41
C ILE A 150 2.61 -25.08 2.42
N GLU A 151 2.94 -24.57 3.60
CA GLU A 151 1.94 -24.18 4.59
C GLU A 151 1.17 -22.94 4.12
N VAL A 152 -0.16 -23.05 4.11
CA VAL A 152 -1.07 -21.97 3.71
C VAL A 152 -1.93 -21.59 4.91
N ASP A 153 -1.74 -20.38 5.41
CA ASP A 153 -2.60 -19.77 6.42
C ASP A 153 -3.89 -19.28 5.75
N ILE A 154 -5.02 -19.88 6.11
CA ILE A 154 -6.36 -19.55 5.62
C ILE A 154 -7.26 -18.94 6.71
N GLU A 155 -6.71 -18.60 7.89
CA GLU A 155 -7.49 -18.08 9.03
C GLU A 155 -8.11 -16.71 8.72
N TYR A 156 -7.47 -15.93 7.86
CA TYR A 156 -7.94 -14.60 7.48
C TYR A 156 -8.97 -14.68 6.34
N TYR A 157 -10.12 -14.04 6.52
CA TYR A 157 -11.24 -14.18 5.58
C TYR A 157 -11.05 -13.42 4.25
N LYS A 158 -10.11 -12.47 4.18
CA LYS A 158 -9.87 -11.64 2.99
C LYS A 158 -8.89 -12.31 2.02
N HIS A 159 -7.86 -12.97 2.53
CA HIS A 159 -6.81 -13.62 1.75
C HIS A 159 -6.23 -14.79 2.54
N SER A 160 -5.73 -15.79 1.82
CA SER A 160 -4.76 -16.73 2.37
C SER A 160 -3.35 -16.11 2.33
N HIS A 161 -2.44 -16.66 3.13
CA HIS A 161 -1.04 -16.24 3.17
C HIS A 161 -0.11 -17.45 3.16
N PHE A 162 0.92 -17.41 2.32
CA PHE A 162 1.92 -18.48 2.22
C PHE A 162 3.26 -17.93 1.71
N PHE A 163 4.32 -18.71 1.85
CA PHE A 163 5.63 -18.37 1.31
C PHE A 163 5.95 -19.23 0.09
N TYR A 164 6.10 -18.60 -1.08
CA TYR A 164 6.56 -19.27 -2.30
C TYR A 164 7.99 -18.84 -2.61
N GLN A 165 8.91 -19.80 -2.71
CA GLN A 165 10.36 -19.53 -2.88
C GLN A 165 10.91 -18.53 -1.84
N GLY A 166 10.34 -18.55 -0.62
CA GLY A 166 10.67 -17.66 0.49
C GLY A 166 10.23 -16.20 0.31
N VAL A 167 9.33 -15.92 -0.62
CA VAL A 167 8.65 -14.61 -0.78
C VAL A 167 7.23 -14.72 -0.21
N PRO A 168 6.78 -13.78 0.64
CA PRO A 168 5.42 -13.79 1.17
C PRO A 168 4.41 -13.42 0.09
N ILE A 169 3.39 -14.27 -0.06
CA ILE A 169 2.28 -14.12 -1.01
C ILE A 169 0.99 -13.99 -0.22
N GLU A 170 0.19 -12.96 -0.54
CA GLU A 170 -1.20 -12.84 -0.07
C GLU A 170 -2.15 -13.16 -1.23
N ASN A 171 -2.81 -14.31 -1.22
CA ASN A 171 -3.79 -14.67 -2.24
C ASN A 171 -5.21 -14.25 -1.82
N HIS A 172 -5.70 -13.18 -2.44
CA HIS A 172 -6.98 -12.57 -2.11
C HIS A 172 -8.17 -13.42 -2.56
N LYS A 173 -9.11 -13.63 -1.64
CA LYS A 173 -10.46 -14.14 -1.89
C LYS A 173 -11.41 -12.99 -2.22
N THR A 174 -11.18 -11.84 -1.59
CA THR A 174 -11.84 -10.57 -1.88
C THR A 174 -10.81 -9.44 -1.91
N PHE A 175 -11.08 -8.39 -2.68
CA PHE A 175 -10.18 -7.24 -2.77
C PHE A 175 -10.22 -6.42 -1.47
N LEU A 176 -11.42 -6.24 -0.92
CA LEU A 176 -11.65 -5.48 0.31
C LEU A 176 -12.14 -6.38 1.43
N ASN A 177 -12.12 -5.86 2.66
CA ASN A 177 -12.81 -6.46 3.80
C ASN A 177 -14.34 -6.29 3.64
N VAL A 178 -14.97 -7.17 2.85
CA VAL A 178 -16.42 -7.16 2.60
C VAL A 178 -17.26 -7.38 3.86
N LYS A 179 -16.67 -7.90 4.94
CA LYS A 179 -17.38 -8.10 6.21
C LYS A 179 -17.45 -6.84 7.08
N SER A 180 -16.66 -5.80 6.76
CA SER A 180 -16.61 -4.55 7.54
C SER A 180 -17.80 -3.62 7.32
N SER A 181 -18.34 -3.55 6.10
CA SER A 181 -19.46 -2.67 5.78
C SER A 181 -20.13 -3.03 4.45
N GLN A 182 -21.39 -2.64 4.29
CA GLN A 182 -22.11 -2.77 3.02
C GLN A 182 -21.43 -1.96 1.90
N THR A 183 -20.83 -0.81 2.23
CA THR A 183 -20.04 -0.01 1.29
C THR A 183 -18.85 -0.81 0.79
N ALA A 184 -18.09 -1.47 1.66
CA ALA A 184 -16.95 -2.31 1.26
C ALA A 184 -17.38 -3.45 0.31
N SER A 185 -18.53 -4.09 0.57
CA SER A 185 -19.09 -5.10 -0.35
C SER A 185 -19.42 -4.54 -1.73
N LYS A 186 -20.11 -3.40 -1.79
CA LYS A 186 -20.47 -2.74 -3.06
C LYS A 186 -19.23 -2.31 -3.85
N ILE A 187 -18.23 -1.73 -3.17
CA ILE A 187 -16.96 -1.37 -3.81
C ILE A 187 -16.21 -2.63 -4.29
N ASN A 188 -16.24 -3.73 -3.53
CA ASN A 188 -15.62 -4.99 -3.95
C ASN A 188 -16.27 -5.56 -5.22
N GLU A 189 -17.59 -5.46 -5.38
CA GLU A 189 -18.28 -5.83 -6.62
C GLU A 189 -17.85 -4.93 -7.80
N LEU A 190 -17.73 -3.61 -7.57
CA LEU A 190 -17.21 -2.69 -8.59
C LEU A 190 -15.77 -3.04 -8.98
N LEU A 191 -14.92 -3.39 -8.02
CA LEU A 191 -13.54 -3.84 -8.28
C LEU A 191 -13.55 -5.12 -9.15
N ARG A 192 -14.39 -6.12 -8.83
CA ARG A 192 -14.55 -7.32 -9.68
C ARG A 192 -14.92 -6.98 -11.12
N LYS A 193 -15.87 -6.05 -11.33
CA LYS A 193 -16.28 -5.60 -12.68
C LYS A 193 -15.19 -4.85 -13.44
N ASN A 194 -14.26 -4.22 -12.72
CA ASN A 194 -13.19 -3.41 -13.31
C ASN A 194 -11.84 -4.11 -13.35
N MET A 195 -11.73 -5.41 -13.00
CA MET A 195 -10.45 -6.12 -12.99
C MET A 195 -9.67 -5.93 -14.29
N GLN A 196 -10.30 -6.26 -15.44
CA GLN A 196 -9.76 -6.14 -16.80
C GLN A 196 -8.23 -6.34 -16.84
N PRO A 197 -7.77 -7.56 -16.54
CA PRO A 197 -6.36 -7.86 -16.37
C PRO A 197 -5.61 -7.70 -17.70
N GLU A 198 -4.49 -6.97 -17.65
CA GLU A 198 -3.63 -6.68 -18.81
C GLU A 198 -2.20 -7.17 -18.55
N PRO A 199 -1.54 -7.79 -19.54
CA PRO A 199 -0.14 -8.20 -19.40
C PRO A 199 0.78 -6.99 -19.31
N VAL A 200 1.75 -7.06 -18.40
CA VAL A 200 2.82 -6.07 -18.29
C VAL A 200 4.14 -6.77 -18.00
N ALA A 201 5.17 -6.40 -18.77
CA ALA A 201 6.51 -6.91 -18.58
C ALA A 201 7.12 -6.36 -17.28
N LEU A 202 7.81 -7.24 -16.55
CA LEU A 202 8.66 -6.89 -15.43
C LEU A 202 10.13 -6.82 -15.88
N ALA A 203 11.03 -6.47 -14.96
CA ALA A 203 12.47 -6.64 -15.21
C ALA A 203 12.82 -8.10 -15.53
N GLU A 204 12.12 -9.05 -14.89
CA GLU A 204 12.21 -10.49 -15.19
C GLU A 204 10.81 -11.10 -15.21
N GLY A 205 10.35 -11.55 -16.38
CA GLY A 205 9.04 -12.17 -16.54
C GLY A 205 7.90 -11.20 -16.86
N GLU A 206 6.68 -11.71 -16.74
CA GLU A 206 5.45 -10.97 -17.06
C GLU A 206 4.38 -11.25 -16.00
N ILE A 207 3.54 -10.25 -15.72
CA ILE A 207 2.39 -10.38 -14.82
C ILE A 207 1.13 -9.84 -15.50
N LEU A 208 -0.03 -10.27 -15.01
CA LEU A 208 -1.30 -9.59 -15.28
C LEU A 208 -1.55 -8.55 -14.20
N ARG A 209 -1.70 -7.29 -14.59
CA ARG A 209 -2.04 -6.18 -13.70
C ARG A 209 -3.50 -5.78 -13.91
N PRO A 210 -4.23 -5.34 -12.86
CA PRO A 210 -5.56 -4.78 -13.03
C PRO A 210 -5.56 -3.47 -13.84
N SER A 211 -6.72 -3.13 -14.37
CA SER A 211 -6.97 -1.87 -15.07
C SER A 211 -6.72 -0.62 -14.20
N ASN A 212 -6.61 0.53 -14.86
CA ASN A 212 -6.45 1.81 -14.19
C ASN A 212 -7.69 2.22 -13.37
N ALA A 213 -8.90 1.86 -13.83
CA ALA A 213 -10.13 2.08 -13.09
C ALA A 213 -10.15 1.26 -11.79
N PHE A 214 -9.71 -0.01 -11.85
CA PHE A 214 -9.50 -0.82 -10.67
C PHE A 214 -8.46 -0.20 -9.75
N ASN A 215 -7.28 0.16 -10.24
CA ASN A 215 -6.21 0.71 -9.41
C ASN A 215 -6.62 2.04 -8.74
N THR A 216 -7.36 2.90 -9.44
CA THR A 216 -7.88 4.15 -8.87
C THR A 216 -8.80 3.86 -7.68
N LEU A 217 -9.71 2.90 -7.81
CA LEU A 217 -10.63 2.54 -6.74
C LEU A 217 -9.94 1.76 -5.62
N PHE A 218 -9.05 0.84 -5.97
CA PHE A 218 -8.39 -0.05 -5.02
C PHE A 218 -7.35 0.68 -4.18
N LEU A 219 -6.48 1.47 -4.80
CA LEU A 219 -5.44 2.22 -4.07
C LEU A 219 -6.05 3.31 -3.19
N SER A 220 -7.09 4.01 -3.67
CA SER A 220 -7.80 4.98 -2.83
C SER A 220 -8.48 4.33 -1.64
N PHE A 221 -9.20 3.22 -1.85
CA PHE A 221 -9.85 2.52 -0.73
C PHE A 221 -8.82 1.90 0.23
N HIS A 222 -7.72 1.36 -0.29
CA HIS A 222 -6.64 0.82 0.53
C HIS A 222 -5.95 1.90 1.37
N ALA A 223 -5.58 3.02 0.76
CA ALA A 223 -4.97 4.15 1.46
C ALA A 223 -5.92 4.71 2.54
N THR A 224 -7.22 4.81 2.25
CA THR A 224 -8.22 5.27 3.22
C THR A 224 -8.47 4.26 4.35
N GLN A 225 -8.36 2.95 4.11
CA GLN A 225 -8.35 1.95 5.19
C GLN A 225 -7.08 2.06 6.05
N HIS A 226 -5.92 2.28 5.44
CA HIS A 226 -4.66 2.46 6.15
C HIS A 226 -4.50 3.81 6.81
N TYR A 227 -5.32 4.80 6.45
CA TYR A 227 -5.34 6.13 7.05
C TYR A 227 -5.24 6.05 8.59
N CYS A 228 -5.98 5.13 9.20
CA CYS A 228 -6.03 4.97 10.64
C CYS A 228 -5.14 3.84 11.18
N ALA A 229 -4.57 3.00 10.31
CA ALA A 229 -3.81 1.82 10.69
C ALA A 229 -2.28 1.97 10.50
N GLY A 230 -1.84 2.95 9.70
CA GLY A 230 -0.42 3.20 9.44
C GLY A 230 -0.14 3.67 8.02
N LEU A 231 -0.80 4.75 7.56
CA LEU A 231 -0.51 5.35 6.26
C LEU A 231 0.99 5.68 6.18
N SER A 232 1.58 5.40 5.02
CA SER A 232 3.02 5.56 4.77
C SER A 232 3.24 6.28 3.46
N LEU A 233 4.38 6.97 3.29
CA LEU A 233 4.63 7.79 2.11
C LEU A 233 4.59 7.00 0.79
N HIS A 234 4.92 5.71 0.77
CA HIS A 234 4.78 4.92 -0.44
C HIS A 234 3.33 4.83 -0.94
N HIS A 235 2.33 4.88 -0.05
CA HIS A 235 0.92 4.92 -0.47
C HIS A 235 0.62 6.22 -1.22
N LEU A 236 1.15 7.36 -0.74
CA LEU A 236 1.04 8.64 -1.45
C LEU A 236 1.80 8.61 -2.77
N CYS A 237 2.97 7.98 -2.82
CA CYS A 237 3.75 7.83 -4.06
C CYS A 237 3.03 6.95 -5.09
N ASP A 238 2.43 5.83 -4.66
CA ASP A 238 1.61 4.95 -5.50
C ASP A 238 0.42 5.70 -6.11
N TRP A 239 -0.20 6.60 -5.33
CA TRP A 239 -1.27 7.45 -5.85
C TRP A 239 -0.78 8.54 -6.79
N ALA A 240 0.29 9.24 -6.41
CA ALA A 240 0.90 10.28 -7.22
C ALA A 240 1.32 9.76 -8.60
N ILE A 241 1.93 8.57 -8.67
CA ILE A 241 2.35 7.99 -9.95
C ILE A 241 1.14 7.54 -10.79
N LEU A 242 0.09 6.99 -10.16
CA LEU A 242 -1.15 6.66 -10.85
C LEU A 242 -1.79 7.91 -11.47
N LEU A 243 -1.90 8.99 -10.70
CA LEU A 243 -2.41 10.29 -11.15
C LEU A 243 -1.56 10.87 -12.28
N ARG A 244 -0.24 10.81 -12.19
CA ARG A 244 0.69 11.27 -13.24
C ARG A 244 0.46 10.53 -14.55
N ARG A 245 0.26 9.21 -14.50
CA ARG A 245 0.15 8.36 -15.69
C ARG A 245 -1.23 8.42 -16.35
N TYR A 246 -2.31 8.50 -15.55
CA TYR A 246 -3.67 8.28 -16.05
C TYR A 246 -4.68 9.36 -15.67
N GLY A 247 -4.28 10.31 -14.82
CA GLY A 247 -5.20 11.23 -14.17
C GLY A 247 -6.10 10.54 -13.15
N LEU A 248 -7.03 11.31 -12.57
CA LEU A 248 -8.03 10.75 -11.66
C LEU A 248 -9.16 10.08 -12.46
N GLN A 249 -9.18 8.74 -12.48
CA GLN A 249 -10.22 7.96 -13.16
C GLN A 249 -11.18 7.31 -12.17
N LEU A 250 -12.08 8.11 -11.58
CA LEU A 250 -13.07 7.59 -10.65
C LEU A 250 -14.25 6.94 -11.41
N PRO A 251 -14.58 5.66 -11.16
CA PRO A 251 -15.78 5.05 -11.75
C PRO A 251 -17.04 5.82 -11.34
N LYS A 252 -17.95 6.05 -12.30
CA LYS A 252 -19.18 6.86 -12.11
C LYS A 252 -20.13 6.26 -11.07
N GLU A 253 -19.98 4.98 -10.78
CA GLU A 253 -20.73 4.23 -9.77
C GLU A 253 -20.32 4.61 -8.34
N VAL A 254 -19.15 5.22 -8.15
CA VAL A 254 -18.70 5.71 -6.84
C VAL A 254 -19.43 7.01 -6.52
N LYS A 255 -20.49 6.90 -5.71
CA LYS A 255 -21.33 8.03 -5.28
C LYS A 255 -21.23 8.34 -3.78
N ASP A 256 -20.48 7.54 -3.02
CA ASP A 256 -20.32 7.77 -1.59
C ASP A 256 -19.46 9.02 -1.35
N GLN A 257 -20.09 10.08 -0.84
CA GLN A 257 -19.42 11.37 -0.65
C GLN A 257 -18.21 11.27 0.28
N LYS A 258 -18.21 10.38 1.28
CA LYS A 258 -17.05 10.25 2.17
C LYS A 258 -15.85 9.65 1.45
N ILE A 259 -16.09 8.67 0.56
CA ILE A 259 -15.02 8.10 -0.28
C ILE A 259 -14.47 9.19 -1.20
N ILE A 260 -15.35 9.98 -1.83
CA ILE A 260 -14.96 11.11 -2.67
C ILE A 260 -14.16 12.15 -1.86
N ASP A 261 -14.56 12.42 -0.62
CA ASP A 261 -13.84 13.30 0.31
C ASP A 261 -12.45 12.75 0.65
N GLY A 262 -12.32 11.44 0.88
CA GLY A 262 -11.02 10.78 1.11
C GLY A 262 -10.10 10.80 -0.11
N ILE A 263 -10.64 10.52 -1.30
CA ILE A 263 -9.91 10.60 -2.58
C ILE A 263 -9.44 12.03 -2.85
N GLY A 264 -10.31 13.02 -2.62
CA GLY A 264 -9.97 14.43 -2.75
C GLY A 264 -8.84 14.82 -1.82
N ALA A 265 -8.89 14.39 -0.55
CA ALA A 265 -7.83 14.65 0.43
C ALA A 265 -6.49 14.03 0.02
N PHE A 266 -6.50 12.79 -0.47
CA PHE A 266 -5.27 12.10 -0.89
C PHE A 266 -4.65 12.73 -2.14
N THR A 267 -5.51 13.12 -3.09
CA THR A 267 -5.11 13.88 -4.28
C THR A 267 -4.55 15.26 -3.89
N TYR A 268 -5.14 15.92 -2.88
CA TYR A 268 -4.64 17.20 -2.36
C TYR A 268 -3.23 17.07 -1.81
N LEU A 269 -2.97 16.03 -1.01
CA LEU A 269 -1.61 15.76 -0.50
C LEU A 269 -0.60 15.51 -1.61
N CYS A 270 -0.99 14.81 -2.68
CA CYS A 270 -0.10 14.56 -3.80
C CYS A 270 0.17 15.83 -4.61
N ASN A 271 -0.82 16.71 -4.78
CA ASN A 271 -0.61 18.01 -5.41
C ASN A 271 0.33 18.88 -4.57
N GLU A 272 0.09 18.95 -3.26
CA GLU A 272 0.82 19.82 -2.34
C GLU A 272 2.27 19.38 -2.12
N TYR A 273 2.49 18.08 -1.88
CA TYR A 273 3.79 17.58 -1.43
C TYR A 273 4.56 16.78 -2.49
N LEU A 274 3.88 16.22 -3.49
CA LEU A 274 4.49 15.34 -4.50
C LEU A 274 4.42 15.92 -5.91
N GLY A 275 4.05 17.20 -6.07
CA GLY A 275 4.11 17.91 -7.34
C GLY A 275 3.09 17.48 -8.40
N CYS A 276 2.03 16.79 -8.00
CA CYS A 276 0.92 16.48 -8.91
C CYS A 276 0.12 17.76 -9.27
N GLN A 277 -0.62 17.71 -10.37
CA GLN A 277 -1.46 18.82 -10.85
C GLN A 277 -2.86 18.32 -11.23
N THR A 278 -3.42 17.42 -10.41
CA THR A 278 -4.73 16.84 -10.66
C THR A 278 -5.82 17.77 -10.10
N PRO A 279 -6.82 18.19 -10.90
CA PRO A 279 -7.91 19.00 -10.39
C PRO A 279 -8.69 18.31 -9.26
N ILE A 280 -9.04 19.06 -8.21
CA ILE A 280 -9.83 18.57 -7.07
C ILE A 280 -11.05 19.45 -6.93
N ASP A 281 -12.21 18.93 -7.30
CA ASP A 281 -13.50 19.57 -7.03
C ASP A 281 -14.08 19.02 -5.72
N ASN A 282 -13.43 19.37 -4.60
CA ASN A 282 -13.89 18.97 -3.28
C ASN A 282 -13.50 20.00 -2.20
N PRO A 283 -14.46 20.77 -1.65
CA PRO A 283 -14.16 21.84 -0.70
C PRO A 283 -13.65 21.32 0.66
N LYS A 284 -13.85 20.04 0.99
CA LYS A 284 -13.37 19.45 2.26
C LYS A 284 -11.98 18.82 2.14
N ALA A 285 -11.48 18.63 0.91
CA ALA A 285 -10.23 17.90 0.67
C ALA A 285 -9.06 18.45 1.48
N GLN A 286 -8.89 19.77 1.51
CA GLN A 286 -7.79 20.41 2.24
C GLN A 286 -7.84 20.14 3.75
N ALA A 287 -9.01 20.31 4.37
CA ALA A 287 -9.16 20.12 5.82
C ALA A 287 -8.90 18.66 6.23
N ILE A 288 -9.40 17.70 5.43
CA ILE A 288 -9.17 16.27 5.67
C ILE A 288 -7.69 15.92 5.40
N ALA A 289 -7.08 16.49 4.36
CA ALA A 289 -5.67 16.29 4.02
C ALA A 289 -4.75 16.76 5.15
N GLN A 290 -5.03 17.91 5.77
CA GLN A 290 -4.24 18.43 6.89
C GLN A 290 -4.30 17.53 8.13
N GLU A 291 -5.48 17.00 8.47
CA GLU A 291 -5.58 15.98 9.53
C GLU A 291 -4.84 14.70 9.12
N MET A 292 -4.93 14.33 7.84
CA MET A 292 -4.35 13.10 7.32
C MET A 292 -2.82 13.09 7.39
N ILE A 293 -2.18 14.15 6.91
CA ILE A 293 -0.72 14.29 6.97
C ILE A 293 -0.23 14.41 8.41
N GLY A 294 -1.00 15.09 9.28
CA GLY A 294 -0.69 15.19 10.71
C GLY A 294 -0.65 13.83 11.39
N GLU A 295 -1.67 12.99 11.18
CA GLU A 295 -1.72 11.63 11.74
C GLU A 295 -0.66 10.70 11.12
N MET A 296 -0.33 10.88 9.84
CA MET A 296 0.68 10.07 9.16
C MET A 296 2.09 10.35 9.69
N LEU A 297 2.45 11.62 9.91
CA LEU A 297 3.78 12.03 10.35
C LEU A 297 3.92 12.02 11.87
N HIS A 298 2.85 12.38 12.59
CA HIS A 298 2.81 12.57 14.03
C HIS A 298 1.56 11.91 14.64
N PRO A 299 1.45 10.57 14.59
CA PRO A 299 0.26 9.87 15.08
C PRO A 299 0.05 10.13 16.57
N LEU A 300 -1.19 10.49 16.94
CA LEU A 300 -1.55 10.75 18.34
C LEU A 300 -1.35 9.52 19.24
N TYR A 301 -1.53 8.33 18.66
CA TYR A 301 -1.34 7.04 19.33
C TYR A 301 -0.37 6.16 18.55
N SER A 302 0.71 5.74 19.19
CA SER A 302 1.63 4.73 18.67
C SER A 302 1.01 3.33 18.60
N ASN A 303 1.61 2.48 17.78
CA ASN A 303 1.24 1.05 17.72
C ASN A 303 1.64 0.31 19.01
N THR A 304 2.76 0.70 19.62
CA THR A 304 3.22 0.21 20.93
C THR A 304 2.56 0.98 22.08
N CYS A 305 2.03 0.28 23.08
CA CYS A 305 1.47 0.93 24.27
C CYS A 305 2.60 1.38 25.20
N PRO A 306 2.66 2.66 25.62
CA PRO A 306 3.69 3.14 26.54
C PRO A 306 3.46 2.72 27.99
N HIS A 307 2.28 2.20 28.32
CA HIS A 307 1.90 1.87 29.69
C HIS A 307 2.19 0.41 30.01
N LYS A 308 2.61 0.14 31.25
CA LYS A 308 2.80 -1.23 31.78
C LYS A 308 1.62 -1.73 32.61
N ASN A 309 0.80 -0.82 33.16
CA ASN A 309 -0.35 -1.18 33.97
C ASN A 309 -1.52 -1.65 33.09
N LYS A 310 -2.14 -2.79 33.45
CA LYS A 310 -3.24 -3.41 32.69
C LYS A 310 -4.42 -2.48 32.41
N VAL A 311 -4.85 -1.69 33.39
CA VAL A 311 -5.96 -0.74 33.25
C VAL A 311 -5.56 0.40 32.31
N ALA A 312 -4.35 0.94 32.46
CA ALA A 312 -3.83 1.98 31.58
C ALA A 312 -3.67 1.50 30.13
N ILE A 313 -3.21 0.25 29.92
CA ILE A 313 -3.15 -0.39 28.59
C ILE A 313 -4.54 -0.48 27.97
N PHE A 314 -5.52 -0.97 28.73
CA PHE A 314 -6.90 -1.08 28.26
C PHE A 314 -7.48 0.29 27.87
N ILE A 315 -7.34 1.31 28.73
CA ILE A 315 -7.80 2.68 28.45
C ILE A 315 -7.10 3.24 27.21
N TYR A 316 -5.79 3.05 27.08
CA TYR A 316 -5.02 3.49 25.91
C TYR A 316 -5.53 2.84 24.62
N LYS A 317 -5.72 1.53 24.62
CA LYS A 317 -6.25 0.79 23.45
C LYS A 317 -7.67 1.22 23.09
N LEU A 318 -8.53 1.45 24.08
CA LEU A 318 -9.90 1.94 23.85
C LEU A 318 -9.90 3.36 23.28
N ARG A 319 -9.12 4.28 23.84
CA ARG A 319 -8.99 5.65 23.32
C ARG A 319 -8.41 5.68 21.91
N ARG A 320 -7.40 4.84 21.65
CA ARG A 320 -6.83 4.66 20.31
C ARG A 320 -7.87 4.13 19.32
N LEU A 321 -8.68 3.15 19.72
CA LEU A 321 -9.76 2.62 18.90
C LEU A 321 -10.81 3.69 18.57
N ILE A 322 -11.26 4.47 19.56
CA ILE A 322 -12.21 5.57 19.38
C ILE A 322 -11.64 6.63 18.43
N HIS A 323 -10.37 7.03 18.61
CA HIS A 323 -9.70 8.00 17.75
C HIS A 323 -9.62 7.51 16.30
N ARG A 324 -9.16 6.27 16.10
CA ARG A 324 -9.09 5.64 14.77
C ARG A 324 -10.45 5.58 14.11
N ASN A 325 -11.48 5.14 14.83
CA ASN A 325 -12.83 5.09 14.29
C ASN A 325 -13.36 6.48 13.89
N ARG A 326 -13.13 7.51 14.72
CA ARG A 326 -13.50 8.90 14.41
C ARG A 326 -12.86 9.39 13.11
N LEU A 327 -11.56 9.12 12.92
CA LEU A 327 -10.82 9.50 11.72
C LEU A 327 -11.33 8.74 10.49
N GLN A 328 -11.49 7.42 10.60
CA GLN A 328 -11.94 6.58 9.50
C GLN A 328 -13.36 6.94 9.07
N HIS A 329 -14.24 7.23 10.05
CA HIS A 329 -15.64 7.57 9.80
C HIS A 329 -15.83 8.85 8.96
N LYS A 330 -14.82 9.73 8.88
CA LYS A 330 -14.84 10.92 8.03
C LYS A 330 -14.74 10.59 6.54
N ILE A 331 -14.06 9.50 6.19
CA ILE A 331 -13.74 9.15 4.80
C ILE A 331 -14.39 7.83 4.34
N ILE A 332 -14.77 6.95 5.26
CA ILE A 332 -15.53 5.73 4.97
C ILE A 332 -16.55 5.54 6.09
N SER A 333 -17.78 5.11 5.76
CA SER A 333 -18.76 4.74 6.78
C SER A 333 -18.39 3.41 7.44
N VAL A 334 -17.90 3.48 8.68
CA VAL A 334 -17.49 2.31 9.47
C VAL A 334 -18.19 2.29 10.83
N SER A 335 -18.63 1.11 11.27
CA SER A 335 -19.31 0.95 12.56
C SER A 335 -18.31 0.76 13.69
N PHE A 336 -18.33 1.67 14.68
CA PHE A 336 -17.53 1.55 15.90
C PHE A 336 -17.77 0.21 16.61
N TRP A 337 -19.04 -0.20 16.76
CA TRP A 337 -19.39 -1.44 17.46
C TRP A 337 -18.89 -2.68 16.74
N HIS A 338 -18.84 -2.64 15.40
CA HIS A 338 -18.25 -3.72 14.62
C HIS A 338 -16.74 -3.83 14.89
N GLU A 339 -16.00 -2.73 14.82
CA GLU A 339 -14.55 -2.72 15.11
C GLU A 339 -14.24 -3.11 16.56
N PHE A 340 -15.04 -2.62 17.50
CA PHE A 340 -14.92 -2.98 18.91
C PHE A 340 -15.12 -4.48 19.12
N TRP A 341 -16.16 -5.07 18.56
CA TRP A 341 -16.39 -6.51 18.68
C TRP A 341 -15.32 -7.34 17.99
N GLN A 342 -14.86 -6.95 16.80
CA GLN A 342 -13.75 -7.62 16.12
C GLN A 342 -12.48 -7.61 16.97
N SER A 343 -12.12 -6.45 17.50
CA SER A 343 -10.99 -6.28 18.42
C SER A 343 -11.15 -7.17 19.66
N PHE A 344 -12.34 -7.18 20.27
CA PHE A 344 -12.64 -8.01 21.42
C PHE A 344 -12.55 -9.52 21.11
N LEU A 345 -13.07 -9.97 19.96
CA LEU A 345 -13.00 -11.37 19.54
C LEU A 345 -11.55 -11.83 19.29
N ILE A 346 -10.73 -10.97 18.67
CA ILE A 346 -9.28 -11.23 18.51
C ILE A 346 -8.63 -11.40 19.88
N HIS A 347 -8.96 -10.51 20.81
CA HIS A 347 -8.45 -10.55 22.18
C HIS A 347 -8.95 -11.76 22.98
N LEU A 348 -10.17 -12.25 22.76
CA LEU A 348 -10.64 -13.51 23.33
C LEU A 348 -9.86 -14.71 22.79
N LYS A 349 -9.59 -14.74 21.48
CA LYS A 349 -8.82 -15.82 20.83
C LYS A 349 -7.35 -15.83 21.23
N LYS A 350 -6.78 -14.65 21.51
CA LYS A 350 -5.38 -14.47 21.93
C LYS A 350 -5.33 -13.56 23.17
N PRO A 351 -5.64 -14.06 24.39
CA PRO A 351 -5.73 -13.25 25.61
C PRO A 351 -4.46 -12.46 25.92
N GLU A 352 -3.30 -13.01 25.55
CA GLU A 352 -2.00 -12.35 25.72
C GLU A 352 -1.85 -11.06 24.90
N SER A 353 -2.61 -10.92 23.81
CA SER A 353 -2.61 -9.71 22.97
C SER A 353 -3.30 -8.51 23.64
N ILE A 354 -4.02 -8.71 24.75
CA ILE A 354 -4.67 -7.62 25.50
C ILE A 354 -3.62 -6.77 26.22
N PHE A 355 -2.54 -7.37 26.71
CA PHE A 355 -1.55 -6.70 27.57
C PHE A 355 -0.16 -6.53 26.94
N ARG A 356 0.03 -6.97 25.69
CA ARG A 356 1.12 -6.53 24.80
C ARG A 356 0.70 -5.25 24.08
#